data_AF-A0A7R7XNP1-F1
#
_entry.id   AF-A0A7R7XNP1-F1
#
_cell.length_a   1.000
_cell.length_b   1.000
_cell.length_c   1.000
_cell.angle_alpha   90.00
_cell.angle_beta   90.00
_cell.angle_gamma   90.00
#
_symmetry.space_group_name_H-M   'P 1'
#
loop_
_entity.id
_entity.type
_entity.pdbx_description
1 polymer ?
#
loop_
_entity_poly.entity_id
_entity_poly.type
_entity_poly.pdbx_seq_one_letter_code
_entity_poly.pdbx_strand_id
1 'polypeptide(L)'
;MKFPWTILLSLAGTLPRLLAASPASNPPYELSTLGQEHIPRPVSRHFEIDGKVQYFAGTNCWWLGNLLNDSEVELAISQIADTGYKVVRTWGFFGVNDPTNPGQPVYYQVLNQSLYEGGLGINYGSNGIPRLDTVVSLAEKYNLRLVLALMNNWDDFGGINIYSAAFGSNATSWYTDPLSQSAYRRYIQFIVDRYKDSPAIFAWELGNEPRCKGCDSGVIYEWARGVSGFIKRLDGRHMVTLGDEGWLCPPEGDGTYAYDCSEGVDFVRNLEIETLDYGTFHLYPESWGYEYAWGSEWVRQHDAVGRRFGKPVVFEEYGTPINHTQLERPWQLTTLEETQVAADFIWQFGTVLPIEGTKWGDVNSIYYGTEEYEVLGFQHAEEMLAKRVKHR
;
A
#
# COMPACT_ATOMS: atom_id res chain seq x y z
N MET A 1 -64.54 -36.27 -36.14
CA MET A 1 -63.94 -35.61 -34.96
C MET A 1 -62.85 -36.53 -34.44
N LYS A 2 -61.58 -36.17 -34.69
CA LYS A 2 -60.38 -36.93 -34.35
C LYS A 2 -59.48 -36.04 -33.50
N PHE A 3 -58.94 -36.58 -32.40
CA PHE A 3 -57.75 -36.10 -31.69
C PHE A 3 -56.53 -36.05 -32.65
N PRO A 4 -55.43 -35.28 -32.41
CA PRO A 4 -54.70 -35.25 -31.15
C PRO A 4 -54.04 -33.91 -30.74
N TRP A 5 -53.36 -33.99 -29.58
CA TRP A 5 -52.65 -32.97 -28.82
C TRP A 5 -51.63 -32.15 -29.63
N THR A 6 -51.59 -30.84 -29.36
CA THR A 6 -50.54 -29.94 -29.85
C THR A 6 -49.56 -29.64 -28.73
N ILE A 7 -48.29 -29.95 -29.01
CA ILE A 7 -47.13 -29.73 -28.15
C ILE A 7 -46.84 -28.23 -28.09
N LEU A 8 -46.75 -27.67 -26.88
CA LEU A 8 -46.21 -26.34 -26.62
C LEU A 8 -44.69 -26.40 -26.80
N LEU A 9 -44.21 -25.84 -27.92
CA LEU A 9 -42.80 -25.54 -28.15
C LEU A 9 -42.39 -24.35 -27.28
N SER A 10 -41.59 -24.62 -26.24
CA SER A 10 -40.85 -23.58 -25.54
C SER A 10 -39.73 -23.09 -26.46
N LEU A 11 -39.82 -21.84 -26.91
CA LEU A 11 -38.69 -21.11 -27.49
C LEU A 11 -37.65 -20.90 -26.38
N ALA A 12 -36.67 -21.80 -26.30
CA ALA A 12 -35.45 -21.56 -25.55
C ALA A 12 -34.68 -20.44 -26.26
N GLY A 13 -34.82 -19.21 -25.77
CA GLY A 13 -33.94 -18.12 -26.14
C GLY A 13 -32.54 -18.48 -25.69
N THR A 14 -31.64 -18.72 -26.64
CA THR A 14 -30.21 -18.84 -26.35
C THR A 14 -29.72 -17.48 -25.87
N LEU A 15 -29.54 -17.34 -24.55
CA LEU A 15 -28.65 -16.33 -23.98
C LEU A 15 -27.32 -16.44 -24.73
N PRO A 16 -26.75 -15.34 -25.25
CA PRO A 16 -25.41 -15.39 -25.81
C PRO A 16 -24.50 -15.86 -24.67
N ARG A 17 -23.90 -17.04 -24.84
CA ARG A 17 -22.72 -17.41 -24.07
C ARG A 17 -21.73 -16.28 -24.32
N LEU A 18 -21.49 -15.46 -23.30
CA LEU A 18 -20.23 -14.73 -23.20
C LEU A 18 -19.16 -15.82 -23.29
N LEU A 19 -18.61 -16.00 -24.49
CA LEU A 19 -17.30 -16.58 -24.64
C LEU A 19 -16.43 -15.71 -23.75
N ALA A 20 -16.04 -16.22 -22.59
CA ALA A 20 -14.94 -15.65 -21.85
C ALA A 20 -13.82 -15.53 -22.88
N ALA A 21 -13.51 -14.30 -23.27
CA ALA A 21 -12.35 -14.04 -24.08
C ALA A 21 -11.19 -14.74 -23.35
N SER A 22 -10.43 -15.58 -24.06
CA SER A 22 -9.16 -16.07 -23.53
C SER A 22 -8.44 -14.87 -22.91
N PRO A 23 -7.87 -14.99 -21.70
CA PRO A 23 -7.21 -13.85 -21.08
C PRO A 23 -6.22 -13.33 -22.11
N ALA A 24 -6.38 -12.06 -22.49
CA ALA A 24 -5.42 -11.37 -23.32
C ALA A 24 -4.04 -11.69 -22.73
N SER A 25 -3.11 -12.17 -23.57
CA SER A 25 -1.74 -12.45 -23.16
C SER A 25 -1.24 -11.26 -22.34
N ASN A 26 -0.71 -11.50 -21.13
CA ASN A 26 -0.15 -10.47 -20.26
C ASN A 26 0.78 -9.57 -21.09
N PRO A 27 0.35 -8.35 -21.48
CA PRO A 27 1.20 -7.49 -22.29
C PRO A 27 2.43 -7.16 -21.45
N PRO A 28 3.65 -7.31 -21.97
CA PRO A 28 4.85 -7.03 -21.20
C PRO A 28 4.82 -5.58 -20.72
N TYR A 29 5.24 -5.35 -19.48
CA TYR A 29 5.56 -4.01 -19.02
C TYR A 29 6.91 -3.61 -19.63
N GLU A 30 6.97 -2.45 -20.26
CA GLU A 30 8.21 -1.91 -20.83
C GLU A 30 8.86 -0.97 -19.82
N LEU A 31 10.07 -1.34 -19.36
CA LEU A 31 10.88 -0.50 -18.48
C LEU A 31 11.26 0.80 -19.19
N SER A 32 11.17 1.92 -18.48
CA SER A 32 11.75 3.17 -18.93
C SER A 32 13.28 3.06 -19.04
N THR A 33 13.84 3.50 -20.16
CA THR A 33 15.29 3.52 -20.41
C THR A 33 16.03 4.65 -19.68
N LEU A 34 15.32 5.44 -18.86
CA LEU A 34 15.82 6.68 -18.26
C LEU A 34 16.20 6.55 -16.77
N GLY A 35 15.99 5.39 -16.13
CA GLY A 35 16.24 5.17 -14.70
C GLY A 35 17.70 4.82 -14.36
N GLN A 36 18.21 5.33 -13.23
CA GLN A 36 19.48 4.85 -12.66
C GLN A 36 19.32 3.42 -12.10
N GLU A 37 20.32 2.57 -12.32
CA GLU A 37 20.33 1.14 -11.94
C GLU A 37 20.36 0.86 -10.42
N HIS A 38 20.27 1.87 -9.56
CA HIS A 38 20.44 1.70 -8.12
C HIS A 38 19.11 1.35 -7.41
N ILE A 39 18.94 0.06 -7.16
CA ILE A 39 17.83 -0.48 -6.36
C ILE A 39 17.99 -0.05 -4.89
N PRO A 40 16.98 0.59 -4.28
CA PRO A 40 17.02 0.95 -2.86
C PRO A 40 17.19 -0.27 -1.96
N ARG A 41 17.95 -0.12 -0.87
CA ARG A 41 18.23 -1.22 0.07
C ARG A 41 18.45 -0.71 1.49
N PRO A 42 18.21 -1.54 2.52
CA PRO A 42 18.51 -1.16 3.89
C PRO A 42 20.03 -1.14 4.10
N VAL A 43 20.50 -0.17 4.87
CA VAL A 43 21.88 -0.07 5.36
C VAL A 43 21.83 0.29 6.84
N SER A 44 22.05 -0.71 7.70
CA SER A 44 21.83 -0.56 9.14
C SER A 44 20.39 -0.08 9.40
N ARG A 45 20.21 1.05 10.09
CA ARG A 45 18.90 1.64 10.39
C ARG A 45 18.41 2.67 9.38
N HIS A 46 19.02 2.72 8.20
CA HIS A 46 18.74 3.70 7.14
C HIS A 46 18.55 3.00 5.81
N PHE A 47 18.33 3.77 4.75
CA PHE A 47 18.27 3.26 3.39
C PHE A 47 19.34 3.90 2.53
N GLU A 48 19.94 3.09 1.65
CA GLU A 48 20.64 3.61 0.48
C GLU A 48 19.62 3.83 -0.62
N ILE A 49 19.45 5.09 -1.03
CA ILE A 49 18.55 5.51 -2.11
C ILE A 49 19.29 6.55 -2.95
N ASP A 50 19.24 6.42 -4.28
CA ASP A 50 20.00 7.25 -5.22
C ASP A 50 21.52 7.26 -4.92
N GLY A 51 22.06 6.11 -4.50
CA GLY A 51 23.48 5.94 -4.15
C GLY A 51 23.92 6.64 -2.85
N LYS A 52 22.97 7.11 -2.01
CA LYS A 52 23.26 7.77 -0.73
C LYS A 52 22.54 7.08 0.42
N VAL A 53 23.27 6.79 1.49
CA VAL A 53 22.67 6.41 2.78
C VAL A 53 22.18 7.68 3.46
N GLN A 54 20.86 7.88 3.53
CA GLN A 54 20.27 9.14 3.98
C GLN A 54 18.90 8.95 4.64
N TYR A 55 18.45 9.98 5.34
CA TYR A 55 17.05 10.17 5.69
C TYR A 55 16.32 10.86 4.53
N PHE A 56 15.02 10.67 4.42
CA PHE A 56 14.20 11.35 3.42
C PHE A 56 12.74 11.38 3.88
N ALA A 57 11.97 12.31 3.31
CA ALA A 57 10.52 12.30 3.41
C ALA A 57 9.90 11.71 2.14
N GLY A 58 8.64 11.29 2.25
CA GLY A 58 7.81 10.81 1.17
C GLY A 58 6.34 11.17 1.40
N THR A 59 5.45 10.52 0.67
CA THR A 59 4.00 10.76 0.82
C THR A 59 3.19 9.53 0.44
N ASN A 60 1.97 9.46 0.95
CA ASN A 60 0.94 8.58 0.44
C ASN A 60 0.20 9.26 -0.72
N CYS A 61 -0.09 8.49 -1.76
CA CYS A 61 -0.85 8.92 -2.92
C CYS A 61 -1.56 7.69 -3.54
N TRP A 62 -2.50 7.13 -2.78
CA TRP A 62 -3.18 5.87 -3.13
C TRP A 62 -3.93 5.93 -4.48
N TRP A 63 -4.42 7.11 -4.83
CA TRP A 63 -5.31 7.34 -5.97
C TRP A 63 -4.60 7.42 -7.33
N LEU A 64 -3.26 7.46 -7.40
CA LEU A 64 -2.51 7.60 -8.66
C LEU A 64 -2.93 6.58 -9.71
N GLY A 65 -3.00 5.32 -9.30
CA GLY A 65 -3.37 4.22 -10.18
C GLY A 65 -4.86 4.19 -10.56
N ASN A 66 -5.69 5.02 -9.93
CA ASN A 66 -7.15 5.08 -10.13
C ASN A 66 -7.57 6.21 -11.08
N LEU A 67 -6.66 7.16 -11.36
CA LEU A 67 -6.89 8.20 -12.36
C LEU A 67 -6.95 7.58 -13.76
N LEU A 68 -7.87 8.04 -14.60
CA LEU A 68 -7.99 7.60 -16.00
C LEU A 68 -7.19 8.47 -16.99
N ASN A 69 -6.63 9.59 -16.54
CA ASN A 69 -5.89 10.53 -17.38
C ASN A 69 -4.38 10.50 -17.07
N ASP A 70 -3.56 10.13 -18.04
CA ASP A 70 -2.10 10.02 -17.86
C ASP A 70 -1.42 11.36 -17.56
N SER A 71 -1.90 12.47 -18.13
CA SER A 71 -1.36 13.81 -17.84
C SER A 71 -1.60 14.22 -16.39
N GLU A 72 -2.67 13.73 -15.75
CA GLU A 72 -2.95 14.01 -14.35
C GLU A 72 -2.16 13.12 -13.40
N VAL A 73 -1.90 11.87 -13.78
CA VAL A 73 -0.92 11.02 -13.06
C VAL A 73 0.46 11.67 -13.12
N GLU A 74 0.87 12.15 -14.29
CA GLU A 74 2.14 12.83 -14.49
C GLU A 74 2.22 14.16 -13.73
N LEU A 75 1.13 14.94 -13.71
CA LEU A 75 1.06 16.17 -12.91
C LEU A 75 1.34 15.89 -11.44
N ALA A 76 0.61 14.94 -10.85
CA ALA A 76 0.78 14.58 -9.44
C ALA A 76 2.20 14.06 -9.15
N ILE A 77 2.71 13.12 -9.95
CA ILE A 77 4.07 12.58 -9.80
C ILE A 77 5.12 13.69 -9.94
N SER A 78 4.96 14.60 -10.90
CA SER A 78 5.91 15.70 -11.10
C SER A 78 5.94 16.68 -9.92
N GLN A 79 4.78 16.97 -9.32
CA GLN A 79 4.68 17.82 -8.13
C GLN A 79 5.27 17.15 -6.90
N ILE A 80 4.99 15.86 -6.70
CA ILE A 80 5.61 15.07 -5.63
C ILE A 80 7.14 15.08 -5.77
N ALA A 81 7.66 14.92 -6.99
CA ALA A 81 9.10 14.99 -7.25
C ALA A 81 9.66 16.39 -7.00
N ASP A 82 8.91 17.45 -7.37
CA ASP A 82 9.30 18.86 -7.13
C ASP A 82 9.42 19.17 -5.63
N THR A 83 8.57 18.56 -4.78
CA THR A 83 8.67 18.65 -3.30
C THR A 83 10.01 18.16 -2.76
N GLY A 84 10.76 17.37 -3.53
CA GLY A 84 11.99 16.72 -3.07
C GLY A 84 11.75 15.39 -2.35
N TYR A 85 10.51 14.91 -2.34
CA TYR A 85 10.19 13.58 -1.84
C TYR A 85 10.91 12.49 -2.65
N LYS A 86 11.26 11.40 -1.96
CA LYS A 86 11.98 10.27 -2.57
C LYS A 86 11.11 9.04 -2.82
N VAL A 87 10.10 8.86 -2.00
CA VAL A 87 9.24 7.68 -2.01
C VAL A 87 7.77 8.10 -2.04
N VAL A 88 6.98 7.40 -2.84
CA VAL A 88 5.53 7.49 -2.86
C VAL A 88 4.96 6.12 -2.51
N ARG A 89 4.10 6.07 -1.50
CA ARG A 89 3.32 4.88 -1.21
C ARG A 89 2.01 4.94 -2.00
N THR A 90 1.76 3.93 -2.84
CA THR A 90 0.58 3.87 -3.73
C THR A 90 0.04 2.45 -3.88
N TRP A 91 -1.23 2.35 -4.27
CA TRP A 91 -2.00 1.12 -4.06
C TRP A 91 -1.74 0.21 -5.26
N GLY A 92 -1.04 -0.89 -5.00
CA GLY A 92 -0.79 -1.96 -5.96
C GLY A 92 -1.98 -2.90 -6.12
N PHE A 93 -3.11 -2.61 -5.47
CA PHE A 93 -4.37 -3.33 -5.57
C PHE A 93 -5.49 -2.40 -6.01
N PHE A 94 -6.40 -2.91 -6.84
CA PHE A 94 -7.79 -2.47 -6.94
C PHE A 94 -8.59 -3.70 -7.35
N GLY A 95 -9.58 -4.11 -6.57
CA GLY A 95 -10.24 -5.40 -6.74
C GLY A 95 -11.75 -5.32 -6.68
N VAL A 96 -12.41 -6.20 -7.45
CA VAL A 96 -13.88 -6.32 -7.48
C VAL A 96 -14.30 -7.79 -7.52
N ASN A 97 -15.54 -8.10 -7.11
CA ASN A 97 -16.12 -9.44 -7.32
C ASN A 97 -16.96 -9.53 -8.61
N ASP A 98 -17.52 -8.42 -9.08
CA ASP A 98 -18.32 -8.32 -10.30
C ASP A 98 -17.73 -7.28 -11.27
N PRO A 99 -17.05 -7.71 -12.35
CA PRO A 99 -16.46 -6.80 -13.32
C PRO A 99 -17.51 -6.08 -14.19
N THR A 100 -18.78 -6.53 -14.18
CA THR A 100 -19.86 -5.87 -14.94
C THR A 100 -20.47 -4.68 -14.20
N ASN A 101 -20.27 -4.62 -12.88
CA ASN A 101 -20.67 -3.51 -12.04
C ASN A 101 -19.59 -3.24 -10.97
N PRO A 102 -18.42 -2.71 -11.37
CA PRO A 102 -17.25 -2.63 -10.49
C PRO A 102 -17.39 -1.63 -9.36
N GLY A 103 -18.35 -0.69 -9.41
CA GLY A 103 -18.52 0.36 -8.39
C GLY A 103 -17.41 1.43 -8.36
N GLN A 104 -16.36 1.25 -9.16
CA GLN A 104 -15.19 2.11 -9.27
C GLN A 104 -14.68 2.15 -10.72
N PRO A 105 -14.02 3.23 -11.16
CA PRO A 105 -13.62 3.39 -12.56
C PRO A 105 -12.47 2.43 -12.95
N VAL A 106 -11.55 2.16 -12.02
CA VAL A 106 -10.37 1.31 -12.24
C VAL A 106 -10.39 0.10 -11.31
N TYR A 107 -10.09 -1.08 -11.85
CA TYR A 107 -9.83 -2.29 -11.06
C TYR A 107 -8.79 -3.15 -11.76
N TYR A 108 -7.86 -3.71 -11.00
CA TYR A 108 -6.75 -4.54 -11.50
C TYR A 108 -7.07 -6.02 -11.45
N GLN A 109 -7.82 -6.46 -10.44
CA GLN A 109 -8.16 -7.87 -10.21
C GLN A 109 -9.65 -8.08 -10.05
N VAL A 110 -10.08 -9.30 -10.39
CA VAL A 110 -11.44 -9.79 -10.16
C VAL A 110 -11.37 -11.06 -9.34
N LEU A 111 -12.05 -11.10 -8.20
CA LEU A 111 -12.16 -12.29 -7.37
C LEU A 111 -13.52 -12.95 -7.55
N ASN A 112 -13.58 -13.99 -8.39
CA ASN A 112 -14.82 -14.69 -8.69
C ASN A 112 -14.58 -16.12 -9.19
N GLN A 113 -14.94 -17.11 -8.37
CA GLN A 113 -14.76 -18.53 -8.68
C GLN A 113 -15.60 -19.03 -9.87
N SER A 114 -16.68 -18.33 -10.23
CA SER A 114 -17.53 -18.72 -11.37
C SER A 114 -16.99 -18.19 -12.70
N LEU A 115 -16.19 -17.13 -12.67
CA LEU A 115 -15.67 -16.47 -13.88
C LEU A 115 -14.23 -16.90 -14.21
N TYR A 116 -13.42 -17.20 -13.20
CA TYR A 116 -11.99 -17.47 -13.35
C TYR A 116 -11.57 -18.74 -12.61
N GLU A 117 -10.68 -19.52 -13.22
CA GLU A 117 -10.10 -20.70 -12.57
C GLU A 117 -9.29 -20.30 -11.33
N GLY A 118 -9.54 -20.98 -10.21
CA GLY A 118 -9.02 -20.59 -8.90
C GLY A 118 -9.58 -19.25 -8.40
N GLY A 119 -10.51 -18.61 -9.11
CA GLY A 119 -11.20 -17.39 -8.68
C GLY A 119 -10.42 -16.09 -8.80
N LEU A 120 -9.26 -16.03 -9.48
CA LEU A 120 -8.54 -14.77 -9.75
C LEU A 120 -8.51 -14.47 -11.24
N GLY A 121 -9.04 -13.32 -11.64
CA GLY A 121 -8.89 -12.72 -12.95
C GLY A 121 -8.10 -11.40 -12.87
N ILE A 122 -7.41 -11.04 -13.96
CA ILE A 122 -6.70 -9.76 -14.10
C ILE A 122 -7.38 -8.94 -15.19
N ASN A 123 -7.59 -7.66 -14.92
CA ASN A 123 -8.08 -6.70 -15.89
C ASN A 123 -6.92 -6.13 -16.71
N TYR A 124 -6.82 -6.52 -17.97
CA TYR A 124 -5.84 -6.00 -18.92
C TYR A 124 -6.39 -4.85 -19.78
N GLY A 125 -7.64 -4.42 -19.55
CA GLY A 125 -8.24 -3.28 -20.22
C GLY A 125 -7.56 -1.96 -19.85
N SER A 126 -7.89 -0.88 -20.56
CA SER A 126 -7.32 0.45 -20.31
C SER A 126 -7.61 1.02 -18.92
N ASN A 127 -8.64 0.51 -18.24
CA ASN A 127 -8.98 0.82 -16.84
C ASN A 127 -8.53 -0.28 -15.86
N GLY A 128 -7.53 -1.08 -16.26
CA GLY A 128 -6.98 -2.19 -15.49
C GLY A 128 -5.51 -1.97 -15.12
N ILE A 129 -4.72 -3.05 -15.18
CA ILE A 129 -3.29 -2.99 -14.83
C ILE A 129 -2.47 -1.93 -15.61
N PRO A 130 -2.80 -1.53 -16.86
CA PRO A 130 -2.09 -0.44 -17.52
C PRO A 130 -2.11 0.90 -16.77
N ARG A 131 -3.08 1.12 -15.86
CA ARG A 131 -3.07 2.33 -15.02
C ARG A 131 -1.92 2.31 -14.02
N LEU A 132 -1.62 1.15 -13.42
CA LEU A 132 -0.47 1.00 -12.53
C LEU A 132 0.85 1.05 -13.33
N ASP A 133 0.86 0.53 -14.56
CA ASP A 133 2.02 0.66 -15.46
C ASP A 133 2.39 2.12 -15.70
N THR A 134 1.40 2.98 -15.94
CA THR A 134 1.61 4.44 -16.07
C THR A 134 2.26 5.02 -14.82
N VAL A 135 1.79 4.63 -13.63
CA VAL A 135 2.37 5.10 -12.35
C VAL A 135 3.83 4.68 -12.21
N VAL A 136 4.14 3.39 -12.44
CA VAL A 136 5.51 2.88 -12.35
C VAL A 136 6.42 3.56 -13.38
N SER A 137 5.96 3.70 -14.63
CA SER A 137 6.75 4.34 -15.69
C SER A 137 7.05 5.82 -15.39
N LEU A 138 6.07 6.54 -14.83
CA LEU A 138 6.27 7.93 -14.44
C LEU A 138 7.17 8.04 -13.20
N ALA A 139 7.06 7.13 -12.24
CA ALA A 139 7.99 7.09 -11.11
C ALA A 139 9.45 6.86 -11.59
N GLU A 140 9.66 5.98 -12.58
CA GLU A 140 10.96 5.81 -13.23
C GLU A 140 11.43 7.11 -13.89
N LYS A 141 10.56 7.76 -14.67
CA LYS A 141 10.86 9.02 -15.38
C LYS A 141 11.25 10.16 -14.43
N TYR A 142 10.57 10.28 -13.29
CA TYR A 142 10.77 11.35 -12.31
C TYR A 142 11.73 10.96 -11.19
N ASN A 143 12.38 9.80 -11.28
CA ASN A 143 13.29 9.26 -10.28
C ASN A 143 12.69 9.21 -8.86
N LEU A 144 11.41 8.84 -8.77
CA LEU A 144 10.76 8.47 -7.52
C LEU A 144 10.89 6.96 -7.30
N ARG A 145 10.68 6.52 -6.06
CA ARG A 145 10.52 5.11 -5.70
C ARG A 145 9.13 4.87 -5.15
N LEU A 146 8.62 3.65 -5.30
CA LEU A 146 7.26 3.26 -4.97
C LEU A 146 7.24 2.21 -3.88
N VAL A 147 6.49 2.45 -2.82
CA VAL A 147 5.97 1.37 -1.98
C VAL A 147 4.64 0.94 -2.56
N LEU A 148 4.52 -0.34 -2.91
CA LEU A 148 3.30 -0.91 -3.48
C LEU A 148 2.63 -1.83 -2.46
N ALA A 149 1.55 -1.34 -1.84
CA ALA A 149 0.66 -2.14 -1.00
C ALA A 149 -0.12 -3.13 -1.87
N LEU A 150 -0.12 -4.43 -1.51
CA LEU A 150 -0.65 -5.49 -2.37
C LEU A 150 -2.06 -6.00 -1.97
N MET A 151 -2.58 -5.53 -0.84
CA MET A 151 -3.90 -5.87 -0.29
C MET A 151 -4.37 -4.75 0.65
N ASN A 152 -5.68 -4.59 0.84
CA ASN A 152 -6.24 -3.70 1.85
C ASN A 152 -6.88 -4.50 2.99
N ASN A 153 -6.61 -4.13 4.24
CA ASN A 153 -7.39 -4.63 5.36
C ASN A 153 -8.85 -4.13 5.30
N TRP A 154 -9.02 -2.86 4.91
CA TRP A 154 -10.32 -2.20 4.79
C TRP A 154 -11.04 -2.52 3.48
N ASP A 155 -12.32 -2.14 3.41
CA ASP A 155 -13.22 -2.46 2.30
C ASP A 155 -13.02 -1.56 1.06
N ASP A 156 -12.20 -0.51 1.17
CA ASP A 156 -11.97 0.44 0.10
C ASP A 156 -11.20 -0.19 -1.06
N PHE A 157 -11.79 -0.07 -2.25
CA PHE A 157 -11.28 -0.55 -3.54
C PHE A 157 -10.88 -2.03 -3.59
N GLY A 158 -11.61 -2.86 -2.85
CA GLY A 158 -11.34 -4.28 -2.70
C GLY A 158 -11.09 -4.57 -1.22
N GLY A 159 -9.96 -5.19 -0.92
CA GLY A 159 -9.58 -5.56 0.44
C GLY A 159 -9.99 -6.98 0.85
N ILE A 160 -9.87 -7.30 2.14
CA ILE A 160 -10.14 -8.66 2.63
C ILE A 160 -11.61 -9.08 2.38
N ASN A 161 -12.54 -8.13 2.31
CA ASN A 161 -13.95 -8.40 2.03
C ASN A 161 -14.19 -9.08 0.67
N ILE A 162 -13.48 -8.71 -0.40
CA ILE A 162 -13.69 -9.29 -1.74
C ILE A 162 -13.14 -10.71 -1.81
N TYR A 163 -12.10 -11.02 -1.03
CA TYR A 163 -11.64 -12.41 -0.84
C TYR A 163 -12.66 -13.20 -0.03
N SER A 164 -13.17 -12.61 1.05
CA SER A 164 -14.19 -13.23 1.91
C SER A 164 -15.46 -13.55 1.14
N ALA A 165 -15.93 -12.63 0.29
CA ALA A 165 -17.07 -12.83 -0.58
C ALA A 165 -16.81 -13.90 -1.65
N ALA A 166 -15.59 -13.96 -2.21
CA ALA A 166 -15.25 -14.92 -3.25
C ALA A 166 -15.02 -16.34 -2.73
N PHE A 167 -14.44 -16.49 -1.53
CA PHE A 167 -13.89 -17.76 -1.03
C PHE A 167 -14.49 -18.25 0.29
N GLY A 168 -15.33 -17.45 0.96
CA GLY A 168 -16.04 -17.83 2.18
C GLY A 168 -15.25 -17.62 3.48
N SER A 169 -14.12 -16.90 3.44
CA SER A 169 -13.42 -16.44 4.64
C SER A 169 -14.15 -15.26 5.30
N ASN A 170 -13.56 -14.71 6.36
CA ASN A 170 -13.93 -13.42 6.94
C ASN A 170 -12.64 -12.62 7.29
N ALA A 171 -12.79 -11.42 7.86
CA ALA A 171 -11.68 -10.53 8.19
C ALA A 171 -10.54 -11.18 9.02
N THR A 172 -10.85 -12.16 9.88
CA THR A 172 -9.84 -12.83 10.72
C THR A 172 -9.41 -14.19 10.17
N SER A 173 -10.32 -14.96 9.59
CA SER A 173 -9.98 -16.27 9.02
C SER A 173 -9.23 -16.18 7.69
N TRP A 174 -9.31 -15.04 6.99
CA TRP A 174 -8.64 -14.79 5.70
C TRP A 174 -7.15 -15.12 5.71
N TYR A 175 -6.43 -14.80 6.79
CA TYR A 175 -4.98 -15.06 6.91
C TYR A 175 -4.61 -16.54 6.80
N THR A 176 -5.54 -17.43 7.12
CA THR A 176 -5.34 -18.90 7.13
C THR A 176 -6.21 -19.64 6.11
N ASP A 177 -7.16 -18.96 5.48
CA ASP A 177 -8.02 -19.55 4.46
C ASP A 177 -7.22 -19.91 3.20
N PRO A 178 -7.12 -21.20 2.82
CA PRO A 178 -6.23 -21.63 1.75
C PRO A 178 -6.63 -21.09 0.37
N LEU A 179 -7.92 -20.88 0.11
CA LEU A 179 -8.39 -20.34 -1.17
C LEU A 179 -8.06 -18.86 -1.31
N SER A 180 -8.32 -18.07 -0.26
CA SER A 180 -7.98 -16.65 -0.20
C SER A 180 -6.49 -16.43 -0.33
N GLN A 181 -5.68 -17.17 0.44
CA GLN A 181 -4.22 -17.06 0.37
C GLN A 181 -3.65 -17.53 -0.97
N SER A 182 -4.27 -18.53 -1.62
CA SER A 182 -3.88 -18.96 -2.97
C SER A 182 -4.17 -17.90 -4.03
N ALA A 183 -5.33 -17.23 -3.98
CA ALA A 183 -5.64 -16.11 -4.86
C ALA A 183 -4.71 -14.92 -4.62
N TYR A 184 -4.50 -14.54 -3.36
CA TYR A 184 -3.64 -13.42 -2.99
C TYR A 184 -2.19 -13.65 -3.43
N ARG A 185 -1.61 -14.84 -3.21
CA ARG A 185 -0.25 -15.16 -3.68
C ARG A 185 -0.12 -15.17 -5.20
N ARG A 186 -1.16 -15.56 -5.94
CA ARG A 186 -1.16 -15.44 -7.41
C ARG A 186 -1.23 -13.98 -7.86
N TYR A 187 -1.96 -13.12 -7.14
CA TYR A 187 -1.97 -11.69 -7.42
C TYR A 187 -0.60 -11.04 -7.13
N ILE A 188 0.00 -11.36 -5.98
CA ILE A 188 1.39 -10.96 -5.66
C ILE A 188 2.34 -11.41 -6.77
N GLN A 189 2.29 -12.68 -7.18
CA GLN A 189 3.14 -13.20 -8.26
C GLN A 189 3.01 -12.37 -9.53
N PHE A 190 1.78 -12.05 -9.91
CA PHE A 190 1.50 -11.24 -11.09
C PHE A 190 2.12 -9.83 -11.00
N ILE A 191 1.91 -9.13 -9.88
CA ILE A 191 2.45 -7.78 -9.68
C ILE A 191 3.98 -7.79 -9.60
N VAL A 192 4.56 -8.71 -8.82
CA VAL A 192 6.01 -8.81 -8.65
C VAL A 192 6.70 -9.18 -9.96
N ASP A 193 6.21 -10.17 -10.70
CA ASP A 193 6.80 -10.51 -12.01
C ASP A 193 6.73 -9.35 -13.00
N ARG A 194 5.73 -8.48 -12.86
CA ARG A 194 5.53 -7.34 -13.76
C ARG A 194 6.52 -6.21 -13.51
N TYR A 195 6.85 -5.90 -12.24
CA TYR A 195 7.69 -4.74 -11.92
C TYR A 195 8.99 -5.05 -11.16
N LYS A 196 9.33 -6.32 -10.88
CA LYS A 196 10.57 -6.68 -10.18
C LYS A 196 11.85 -6.20 -10.84
N ASP A 197 11.82 -5.88 -12.14
CA ASP A 197 12.96 -5.32 -12.88
C ASP A 197 13.00 -3.78 -12.86
N SER A 198 11.96 -3.12 -12.35
CA SER A 198 11.89 -1.66 -12.30
C SER A 198 12.70 -1.11 -11.13
N PRO A 199 13.61 -0.14 -11.37
CA PRO A 199 14.32 0.54 -10.28
C PRO A 199 13.42 1.51 -9.51
N ALA A 200 12.19 1.75 -9.98
CA ALA A 200 11.23 2.58 -9.28
C ALA A 200 10.54 1.85 -8.13
N ILE A 201 10.77 0.56 -7.89
CA ILE A 201 10.21 -0.09 -6.69
C ILE A 201 11.13 0.17 -5.49
N PHE A 202 10.59 0.78 -4.44
CA PHE A 202 11.24 0.88 -3.13
C PHE A 202 11.06 -0.44 -2.37
N ALA A 203 9.80 -0.85 -2.20
CA ALA A 203 9.44 -2.05 -1.47
C ALA A 203 8.11 -2.64 -1.93
N TRP A 204 8.01 -3.96 -1.79
CA TRP A 204 6.75 -4.69 -1.81
C TRP A 204 6.15 -4.66 -0.41
N GLU A 205 4.94 -4.13 -0.27
CA GLU A 205 4.25 -4.10 1.01
C GLU A 205 3.14 -5.15 1.03
N LEU A 206 3.11 -5.97 2.08
CA LEU A 206 2.18 -7.10 2.14
C LEU A 206 0.74 -6.61 2.06
N GLY A 207 0.39 -5.58 2.82
CA GLY A 207 -0.88 -4.89 2.63
C GLY A 207 -0.97 -3.64 3.47
N ASN A 208 -1.98 -2.84 3.14
CA ASN A 208 -2.35 -1.68 3.91
C ASN A 208 -3.05 -2.10 5.21
N GLU A 209 -2.41 -1.79 6.34
CA GLU A 209 -2.93 -1.91 7.70
C GLU A 209 -3.50 -3.29 8.06
N PRO A 210 -2.78 -4.42 7.81
CA PRO A 210 -3.29 -5.75 8.13
C PRO A 210 -3.62 -5.86 9.63
N ARG A 211 -4.88 -6.16 9.95
CA ARG A 211 -5.36 -6.43 11.30
C ARG A 211 -6.04 -7.79 11.39
N CYS A 212 -5.91 -8.45 12.54
CA CYS A 212 -6.65 -9.66 12.88
C CYS A 212 -7.28 -9.43 14.25
N LYS A 213 -8.38 -8.69 14.25
CA LYS A 213 -9.01 -8.22 15.49
C LYS A 213 -9.43 -9.38 16.40
N GLY A 214 -8.92 -9.36 17.63
CA GLY A 214 -9.13 -10.38 18.65
C GLY A 214 -8.36 -11.70 18.44
N CYS A 215 -7.52 -11.77 17.41
CA CYS A 215 -6.65 -12.92 17.17
C CYS A 215 -5.41 -12.89 18.06
N ASP A 216 -4.78 -14.05 18.24
CA ASP A 216 -3.38 -14.10 18.70
C ASP A 216 -2.48 -13.39 17.67
N SER A 217 -1.53 -12.57 18.13
CA SER A 217 -0.62 -11.84 17.24
C SER A 217 0.26 -12.76 16.39
N GLY A 218 0.40 -14.02 16.78
CA GLY A 218 1.02 -15.08 15.98
C GLY A 218 0.36 -15.33 14.63
N VAL A 219 -0.92 -15.01 14.46
CA VAL A 219 -1.62 -15.18 13.17
C VAL A 219 -1.02 -14.27 12.10
N ILE A 220 -0.89 -12.97 12.39
CA ILE A 220 -0.26 -12.02 11.45
C ILE A 220 1.22 -12.31 11.32
N TYR A 221 1.93 -12.61 12.41
CA TYR A 221 3.35 -12.93 12.36
C TYR A 221 3.66 -14.11 11.40
N GLU A 222 2.94 -15.23 11.52
CA GLU A 222 3.15 -16.40 10.65
C GLU A 222 2.72 -16.13 9.20
N TRP A 223 1.62 -15.41 9.00
CA TRP A 223 1.19 -14.97 7.67
C TRP A 223 2.26 -14.08 7.01
N ALA A 224 2.72 -13.04 7.71
CA ALA A 224 3.72 -12.10 7.24
C ALA A 224 5.05 -12.81 6.92
N ARG A 225 5.51 -13.74 7.77
CA ARG A 225 6.70 -14.57 7.50
C ARG A 225 6.52 -15.40 6.23
N GLY A 226 5.36 -16.02 6.06
CA GLY A 226 5.07 -16.86 4.90
C GLY A 226 4.91 -16.09 3.58
N VAL A 227 4.32 -14.90 3.62
CA VAL A 227 4.11 -14.04 2.43
C VAL A 227 5.38 -13.29 2.05
N SER A 228 6.07 -12.65 2.99
CA SER A 228 7.33 -11.96 2.70
C SER A 228 8.39 -12.92 2.17
N GLY A 229 8.52 -14.11 2.76
CA GLY A 229 9.41 -15.15 2.24
C GLY A 229 9.01 -15.67 0.85
N PHE A 230 7.72 -15.61 0.48
CA PHE A 230 7.29 -15.90 -0.88
C PHE A 230 7.73 -14.80 -1.85
N ILE A 231 7.51 -13.52 -1.52
CA ILE A 231 7.97 -12.40 -2.34
C ILE A 231 9.49 -12.45 -2.55
N LYS A 232 10.28 -12.68 -1.49
CA LYS A 232 11.75 -12.79 -1.60
C LYS A 232 12.23 -13.91 -2.53
N ARG A 233 11.43 -14.96 -2.77
CA ARG A 233 11.73 -16.00 -3.77
C ARG A 233 11.44 -15.55 -5.21
N LEU A 234 10.51 -14.62 -5.40
CA LEU A 234 10.17 -14.05 -6.71
C LEU A 234 11.12 -12.93 -7.09
N ASP A 235 11.49 -12.13 -6.09
CA ASP A 235 12.33 -10.95 -6.20
C ASP A 235 13.25 -10.84 -4.98
N GLY A 236 14.52 -11.16 -5.18
CA GLY A 236 15.56 -11.04 -4.16
C GLY A 236 16.25 -9.67 -4.12
N ARG A 237 15.85 -8.71 -4.98
CA ARG A 237 16.50 -7.39 -5.07
C ARG A 237 15.78 -6.32 -4.27
N HIS A 238 14.46 -6.26 -4.37
CA HIS A 238 13.67 -5.23 -3.69
C HIS A 238 13.40 -5.55 -2.23
N MET A 239 13.16 -4.50 -1.45
CA MET A 239 12.75 -4.62 -0.06
C MET A 239 11.32 -5.16 0.05
N VAL A 240 11.01 -5.72 1.21
CA VAL A 240 9.68 -6.17 1.59
C VAL A 240 9.36 -5.63 2.98
N THR A 241 8.17 -5.06 3.15
CA THR A 241 7.65 -4.58 4.44
C THR A 241 6.24 -5.11 4.69
N LEU A 242 5.75 -5.00 5.93
CA LEU A 242 4.44 -5.47 6.32
C LEU A 242 3.32 -4.49 5.94
N GLY A 243 3.48 -3.20 6.24
CA GLY A 243 2.45 -2.15 6.06
C GLY A 243 1.48 -2.06 7.24
N ASP A 244 1.87 -2.57 8.42
CA ASP A 244 1.07 -2.46 9.65
C ASP A 244 1.22 -1.10 10.33
N GLU A 245 0.24 -0.77 11.17
CA GLU A 245 0.15 0.51 11.88
C GLU A 245 1.08 0.59 13.10
N GLY A 246 1.74 -0.51 13.47
CA GLY A 246 2.73 -0.53 14.53
C GLY A 246 2.19 -0.81 15.93
N TRP A 247 1.03 -1.47 16.09
CA TRP A 247 0.50 -1.79 17.42
C TRP A 247 1.55 -2.45 18.31
N LEU A 248 1.77 -1.88 19.51
CA LEU A 248 2.77 -2.35 20.45
C LEU A 248 2.13 -3.36 21.39
N CYS A 249 2.86 -4.42 21.71
CA CYS A 249 2.34 -5.54 22.52
C CYS A 249 3.22 -5.83 23.74
N PRO A 250 3.43 -4.85 24.65
CA PRO A 250 4.25 -5.11 25.82
C PRO A 250 3.61 -6.20 26.71
N PRO A 251 4.39 -7.11 27.33
CA PRO A 251 3.86 -8.23 28.09
C PRO A 251 2.88 -7.89 29.22
N GLU A 252 3.01 -6.70 29.81
CA GLU A 252 2.11 -6.24 30.88
C GLU A 252 0.90 -5.46 30.34
N GLY A 253 0.95 -5.01 29.07
CA GLY A 253 0.01 -4.01 28.53
C GLY A 253 0.02 -2.71 29.36
N ASP A 254 -0.49 -1.62 28.81
CA ASP A 254 -0.97 -0.51 29.66
C ASP A 254 -2.51 -0.42 29.67
N GLY A 255 -3.18 -1.34 28.95
CA GLY A 255 -4.62 -1.43 28.80
C GLY A 255 -5.22 -0.40 27.83
N THR A 256 -4.40 0.44 27.21
CA THR A 256 -4.84 1.38 26.18
C THR A 256 -4.77 0.75 24.80
N TYR A 257 -5.64 1.20 23.90
CA TYR A 257 -5.89 0.56 22.60
C TYR A 257 -4.63 0.30 21.76
N ALA A 258 -3.61 1.15 21.88
CA ALA A 258 -2.40 1.06 21.08
C ALA A 258 -1.39 0.03 21.60
N TYR A 259 -1.63 -0.47 22.81
CA TYR A 259 -0.74 -1.33 23.57
C TYR A 259 -1.40 -2.62 24.07
N ASP A 260 -2.67 -2.86 23.71
CA ASP A 260 -3.48 -3.96 24.24
C ASP A 260 -3.51 -5.23 23.37
N CYS A 261 -2.84 -5.21 22.23
CA CYS A 261 -2.78 -6.30 21.23
C CYS A 261 -4.11 -6.68 20.58
N SER A 262 -5.19 -5.91 20.79
CA SER A 262 -6.53 -6.29 20.36
C SER A 262 -6.70 -6.35 18.84
N GLU A 263 -5.83 -5.68 18.08
CA GLU A 263 -5.83 -5.72 16.60
C GLU A 263 -4.99 -6.88 16.01
N GLY A 264 -4.43 -7.75 16.86
CA GLY A 264 -3.70 -8.95 16.44
C GLY A 264 -2.34 -8.66 15.79
N VAL A 265 -1.79 -7.48 16.04
CA VAL A 265 -0.50 -7.00 15.53
C VAL A 265 0.44 -6.81 16.72
N ASP A 266 1.67 -7.28 16.59
CA ASP A 266 2.75 -7.07 17.55
C ASP A 266 3.98 -6.58 16.78
N PHE A 267 4.16 -5.25 16.73
CA PHE A 267 5.24 -4.62 15.98
C PHE A 267 6.61 -5.15 16.40
N VAL A 268 6.84 -5.34 17.70
CA VAL A 268 8.11 -5.83 18.24
C VAL A 268 8.43 -7.22 17.68
N ARG A 269 7.45 -8.12 17.69
CA ARG A 269 7.60 -9.47 17.15
C ARG A 269 7.69 -9.49 15.62
N ASN A 270 6.93 -8.64 14.93
CA ASN A 270 6.97 -8.56 13.46
C ASN A 270 8.37 -8.17 12.95
N LEU A 271 9.11 -7.33 13.68
CA LEU A 271 10.48 -6.97 13.32
C LEU A 271 11.48 -8.14 13.41
N GLU A 272 11.15 -9.24 14.08
CA GLU A 272 11.96 -10.47 14.12
C GLU A 272 11.95 -11.23 12.78
N ILE A 273 10.98 -10.96 11.90
CA ILE A 273 10.87 -11.65 10.60
C ILE A 273 12.04 -11.23 9.69
N GLU A 274 12.94 -12.16 9.38
CA GLU A 274 14.15 -11.88 8.57
C GLU A 274 13.84 -11.42 7.14
N THR A 275 12.71 -11.84 6.58
CA THR A 275 12.28 -11.49 5.21
C THR A 275 11.52 -10.17 5.12
N LEU A 276 11.34 -9.46 6.24
CA LEU A 276 10.92 -8.06 6.29
C LEU A 276 12.14 -7.17 6.52
N ASP A 277 12.45 -6.30 5.58
CA ASP A 277 13.68 -5.49 5.58
C ASP A 277 13.60 -4.27 6.51
N TYR A 278 12.40 -3.76 6.75
CA TYR A 278 12.12 -2.65 7.67
C TYR A 278 10.74 -2.81 8.32
N GLY A 279 10.49 -2.01 9.36
CA GLY A 279 9.18 -1.93 10.02
C GLY A 279 8.43 -0.66 9.66
N THR A 280 7.10 -0.72 9.71
CA THR A 280 6.19 0.39 9.40
C THR A 280 5.30 0.69 10.61
N PHE A 281 4.93 1.95 10.78
CA PHE A 281 3.94 2.35 11.76
C PHE A 281 3.21 3.59 11.28
N HIS A 282 1.93 3.71 11.68
CA HIS A 282 1.05 4.80 11.28
C HIS A 282 0.63 5.63 12.50
N LEU A 283 -0.08 6.73 12.32
CA LEU A 283 -0.61 7.54 13.43
C LEU A 283 -1.86 8.34 13.06
N TYR A 284 -2.98 8.01 13.72
CA TYR A 284 -4.26 8.74 13.66
C TYR A 284 -4.86 8.88 15.06
N PRO A 285 -4.38 9.81 15.90
CA PRO A 285 -4.70 9.86 17.33
C PRO A 285 -6.20 10.00 17.60
N GLU A 286 -6.90 10.81 16.82
CA GLU A 286 -8.35 11.04 16.95
C GLU A 286 -9.16 9.77 16.69
N SER A 287 -8.74 8.94 15.75
CA SER A 287 -9.37 7.67 15.41
C SER A 287 -9.10 6.60 16.46
N TRP A 288 -7.99 6.72 17.20
CA TRP A 288 -7.54 5.76 18.20
C TRP A 288 -7.87 6.15 19.65
N GLY A 289 -8.40 7.37 19.86
CA GLY A 289 -8.75 7.89 21.18
C GLY A 289 -7.59 8.47 21.99
N TYR A 290 -6.56 8.99 21.31
CA TYR A 290 -5.40 9.65 21.92
C TYR A 290 -5.37 11.15 21.60
N GLU A 291 -4.76 11.92 22.50
CA GLU A 291 -4.43 13.32 22.24
C GLU A 291 -3.30 13.43 21.20
N TYR A 292 -3.34 14.44 20.33
CA TYR A 292 -2.32 14.61 19.27
C TYR A 292 -0.89 14.71 19.82
N ALA A 293 -0.70 15.27 21.02
CA ALA A 293 0.61 15.36 21.66
C ALA A 293 1.25 13.99 21.98
N TRP A 294 0.43 12.92 22.08
CA TRP A 294 0.91 11.56 22.26
C TRP A 294 1.68 11.03 21.03
N GLY A 295 1.40 11.56 19.84
CA GLY A 295 2.05 11.14 18.59
C GLY A 295 3.58 11.17 18.63
N SER A 296 4.18 12.19 19.26
CA SER A 296 5.64 12.24 19.44
C SER A 296 6.18 11.08 20.27
N GLU A 297 5.42 10.62 21.27
CA GLU A 297 5.82 9.46 22.06
C GLU A 297 5.74 8.17 21.24
N TRP A 298 4.68 8.02 20.46
CA TRP A 298 4.52 6.91 19.52
C TRP A 298 5.72 6.78 18.56
N VAL A 299 6.14 7.89 17.96
CA VAL A 299 7.32 7.97 17.08
C VAL A 299 8.60 7.54 17.81
N ARG A 300 8.84 8.03 19.04
CA ARG A 300 10.02 7.67 19.83
C ARG A 300 10.07 6.18 20.18
N GLN A 301 8.93 5.58 20.51
CA GLN A 301 8.86 4.18 20.88
C GLN A 301 9.13 3.26 19.69
N HIS A 302 8.59 3.57 18.52
CA HIS A 302 8.88 2.83 17.29
C HIS A 302 10.35 2.93 16.89
N ASP A 303 10.97 4.10 17.03
CA ASP A 303 12.42 4.23 16.85
C ASP A 303 13.20 3.36 17.85
N ALA A 304 12.79 3.30 19.12
CA ALA A 304 13.45 2.48 20.12
C ALA A 304 13.38 0.99 19.78
N VAL A 305 12.24 0.51 19.25
CA VAL A 305 12.10 -0.87 18.78
C VAL A 305 12.98 -1.12 17.55
N GLY A 306 12.95 -0.24 16.54
CA GLY A 306 13.85 -0.35 15.38
C GLY A 306 15.33 -0.39 15.78
N ARG A 307 15.71 0.36 16.84
CA ARG A 307 17.07 0.38 17.40
C ARG A 307 17.46 -0.97 17.99
N ARG A 308 16.53 -1.62 18.69
CA ARG A 308 16.73 -2.93 19.31
C ARG A 308 17.02 -4.00 18.25
N PHE A 309 16.36 -3.94 17.09
CA PHE A 309 16.52 -4.91 16.01
C PHE A 309 17.56 -4.52 14.95
N GLY A 310 18.09 -3.29 15.00
CA GLY A 310 19.04 -2.81 14.01
C GLY A 310 18.43 -2.65 12.61
N LYS A 311 17.10 -2.57 12.51
CA LYS A 311 16.37 -2.34 11.26
C LYS A 311 15.94 -0.89 11.11
N PRO A 312 15.77 -0.39 9.86
CA PRO A 312 15.07 0.86 9.63
C PRO A 312 13.60 0.74 10.08
N VAL A 313 13.02 1.86 10.47
CA VAL A 313 11.58 1.99 10.65
C VAL A 313 11.09 3.21 9.88
N VAL A 314 9.91 3.11 9.29
CA VAL A 314 9.27 4.15 8.48
C VAL A 314 7.97 4.57 9.16
N PHE A 315 7.82 5.87 9.39
CA PHE A 315 6.57 6.46 9.83
C PHE A 315 5.67 6.65 8.60
N GLU A 316 4.97 5.59 8.22
CA GLU A 316 4.50 5.37 6.85
C GLU A 316 3.15 6.04 6.54
N GLU A 317 2.38 6.40 7.56
CA GLU A 317 1.22 7.27 7.45
C GLU A 317 1.04 8.11 8.71
N TYR A 318 0.65 9.37 8.53
CA TYR A 318 0.13 10.20 9.61
C TYR A 318 -0.68 11.35 9.03
N GLY A 319 -1.71 11.75 9.76
CA GLY A 319 -2.55 12.88 9.38
C GLY A 319 -3.45 13.32 10.52
N THR A 320 -4.01 14.51 10.38
CA THR A 320 -5.04 15.03 11.26
C THR A 320 -6.17 15.62 10.43
N PRO A 321 -7.44 15.61 10.87
CA PRO A 321 -8.53 16.20 10.07
C PRO A 321 -8.62 17.73 10.20
N ILE A 322 -7.76 18.34 11.02
CA ILE A 322 -7.81 19.76 11.41
C ILE A 322 -6.41 20.30 11.70
N ASN A 323 -6.17 21.58 11.43
CA ASN A 323 -4.97 22.30 11.88
C ASN A 323 -3.64 21.56 11.60
N HIS A 324 -3.49 20.95 10.40
CA HIS A 324 -2.38 20.06 10.05
C HIS A 324 -1.02 20.58 10.53
N THR A 325 -0.66 21.82 10.16
CA THR A 325 0.64 22.39 10.53
C THR A 325 0.87 22.46 12.04
N GLN A 326 -0.17 22.75 12.83
CA GLN A 326 -0.03 22.84 14.29
C GLN A 326 0.15 21.47 14.94
N LEU A 327 -0.52 20.44 14.41
CA LEU A 327 -0.62 19.13 15.05
C LEU A 327 0.40 18.11 14.53
N GLU A 328 0.73 18.16 13.23
CA GLU A 328 1.63 17.20 12.58
C GLU A 328 3.09 17.64 12.60
N ARG A 329 3.35 18.96 12.56
CA ARG A 329 4.72 19.48 12.60
C ARG A 329 5.50 19.04 13.85
N PRO A 330 4.92 18.97 15.05
CA PRO A 330 5.60 18.39 16.21
C PRO A 330 6.06 16.93 15.99
N TRP A 331 5.29 16.13 15.24
CA TRP A 331 5.66 14.74 14.94
C TRP A 331 6.83 14.70 13.93
N GLN A 332 6.78 15.53 12.89
CA GLN A 332 7.88 15.72 11.95
C GLN A 332 9.18 16.15 12.65
N LEU A 333 9.10 17.12 13.57
CA LEU A 333 10.24 17.57 14.37
C LEU A 333 10.75 16.46 15.31
N THR A 334 9.86 15.65 15.87
CA THR A 334 10.26 14.48 16.66
C THR A 334 11.04 13.47 15.80
N THR A 335 10.54 13.19 14.60
CA THR A 335 11.24 12.37 13.60
C THR A 335 12.61 12.98 13.27
N LEU A 336 12.68 14.27 13.01
CA LEU A 336 13.89 14.98 12.60
C LEU A 336 14.95 15.06 13.71
N GLU A 337 14.56 15.50 14.90
CA GLU A 337 15.49 15.96 15.94
C GLU A 337 15.78 14.90 17.00
N GLU A 338 14.80 14.05 17.32
CA GLU A 338 14.86 13.17 18.50
C GLU A 338 15.13 11.70 18.16
N THR A 339 14.83 11.27 16.94
CA THR A 339 14.84 9.84 16.59
C THR A 339 15.79 9.48 15.45
N GLN A 340 15.90 8.17 15.17
CA GLN A 340 16.50 7.64 13.95
C GLN A 340 15.46 6.91 13.07
N VAL A 341 14.18 7.30 13.12
CA VAL A 341 13.19 6.91 12.10
C VAL A 341 13.76 7.30 10.74
N ALA A 342 13.79 6.34 9.81
CA ALA A 342 14.57 6.44 8.58
C ALA A 342 13.91 7.31 7.51
N ALA A 343 12.58 7.29 7.49
CA ALA A 343 11.75 8.12 6.62
C ALA A 343 10.36 8.28 7.24
N ASP A 344 9.64 9.31 6.80
CA ASP A 344 8.23 9.53 7.17
C ASP A 344 7.42 10.02 5.96
N PHE A 345 6.18 9.55 5.85
CA PHE A 345 5.27 9.83 4.75
C PHE A 345 3.95 10.43 5.27
N ILE A 346 3.65 11.65 4.83
CA ILE A 346 2.33 12.26 5.13
C ILE A 346 1.21 11.40 4.53
N TRP A 347 0.11 11.27 5.26
CA TRP A 347 -1.19 10.93 4.71
C TRP A 347 -2.02 12.22 4.64
N GLN A 348 -2.25 12.78 3.46
CA GLN A 348 -1.79 12.33 2.14
C GLN A 348 -1.50 13.49 1.19
N PHE A 349 -0.84 13.19 0.06
CA PHE A 349 -0.63 14.16 -1.00
C PHE A 349 -1.98 14.60 -1.59
N GLY A 350 -2.25 15.90 -1.51
CA GLY A 350 -3.35 16.54 -2.22
C GLY A 350 -2.84 17.36 -3.40
N THR A 351 -3.59 17.39 -4.49
CA THR A 351 -3.38 18.38 -5.56
C THR A 351 -4.70 18.68 -6.29
N VAL A 352 -4.70 19.71 -7.12
CA VAL A 352 -5.82 20.03 -8.01
C VAL A 352 -5.60 19.32 -9.34
N LEU A 353 -6.41 18.31 -9.60
CA LEU A 353 -6.45 17.60 -10.88
C LEU A 353 -7.43 18.35 -11.81
N PRO A 354 -6.98 18.98 -12.92
CA PRO A 354 -7.84 19.86 -13.73
C PRO A 354 -9.07 19.20 -14.37
N ILE A 355 -9.09 17.87 -14.50
CA ILE A 355 -10.14 17.07 -15.11
C ILE A 355 -10.96 16.37 -14.02
N GLU A 356 -10.30 15.68 -13.09
CA GLU A 356 -10.98 14.89 -12.03
C GLU A 356 -11.41 15.76 -10.83
N GLY A 357 -10.74 16.89 -10.60
CA GLY A 357 -10.91 17.77 -9.43
C GLY A 357 -10.20 17.26 -8.18
N THR A 358 -10.55 17.82 -7.01
CA THR A 358 -9.94 17.49 -5.70
C THR A 358 -10.59 16.29 -5.01
N LYS A 359 -11.33 15.44 -5.73
CA LYS A 359 -12.18 14.38 -5.17
C LYS A 359 -11.42 13.19 -4.57
N TRP A 360 -10.12 13.11 -4.79
CA TRP A 360 -9.29 11.97 -4.39
C TRP A 360 -8.61 12.16 -3.03
N GLY A 361 -8.65 13.37 -2.50
CA GLY A 361 -8.23 13.66 -1.13
C GLY A 361 -9.35 13.44 -0.12
N ASP A 362 -8.95 13.24 1.13
CA ASP A 362 -9.80 13.25 2.32
C ASP A 362 -9.48 14.47 3.22
N VAL A 363 -10.02 14.47 4.43
CA VAL A 363 -9.82 15.56 5.40
C VAL A 363 -8.37 15.72 5.87
N ASN A 364 -7.53 14.71 5.68
CA ASN A 364 -6.10 14.73 6.06
C ASN A 364 -5.20 15.18 4.89
N SER A 365 -5.78 15.50 3.72
CA SER A 365 -4.98 15.82 2.54
C SER A 365 -4.30 17.17 2.66
N ILE A 366 -2.99 17.19 2.47
CA ILE A 366 -2.18 18.42 2.43
C ILE A 366 -1.96 18.78 0.96
N TYR A 367 -2.59 19.87 0.52
CA TYR A 367 -2.64 20.22 -0.91
C TYR A 367 -1.40 20.97 -1.38
N TYR A 368 -0.78 20.49 -2.45
CA TYR A 368 0.35 21.13 -3.11
C TYR A 368 0.05 22.61 -3.45
N GLY A 369 0.98 23.50 -3.09
CA GLY A 369 0.88 24.94 -3.31
C GLY A 369 0.09 25.72 -2.25
N THR A 370 -0.33 25.09 -1.15
CA THR A 370 -0.89 25.79 0.01
C THR A 370 0.20 26.18 1.01
N GLU A 371 -0.09 27.15 1.89
CA GLU A 371 0.85 27.59 2.94
C GLU A 371 1.24 26.46 3.91
N GLU A 372 0.32 25.54 4.22
CA GLU A 372 0.64 24.37 5.06
C GLU A 372 1.57 23.38 4.35
N TYR A 373 1.45 23.23 3.02
CA TYR A 373 2.32 22.35 2.23
C TYR A 373 3.75 22.88 2.12
N GLU A 374 3.94 24.21 2.15
CA GLU A 374 5.29 24.79 2.25
C GLU A 374 6.03 24.31 3.51
N VAL A 375 5.32 24.19 4.63
CA VAL A 375 5.90 23.76 5.91
C VAL A 375 5.98 22.24 6.03
N LEU A 376 4.86 21.55 5.81
CA LEU A 376 4.76 20.10 6.03
C LEU A 376 5.33 19.28 4.87
N GLY A 377 5.42 19.86 3.67
CA GLY A 377 5.98 19.25 2.47
C GLY A 377 7.39 19.72 2.19
N PHE A 378 7.53 20.89 1.54
CA PHE A 378 8.82 21.39 1.04
C PHE A 378 9.88 21.54 2.13
N GLN A 379 9.56 22.29 3.20
CA GLN A 379 10.51 22.52 4.30
C GLN A 379 10.92 21.21 4.97
N HIS A 380 9.95 20.34 5.31
CA HIS A 380 10.25 19.07 5.99
C HIS A 380 11.08 18.13 5.11
N ALA A 381 10.79 18.04 3.80
CA ALA A 381 11.57 17.24 2.86
C ALA A 381 13.03 17.71 2.79
N GLU A 382 13.27 19.03 2.74
CA GLU A 382 14.61 19.61 2.77
C GLU A 382 15.34 19.29 4.08
N GLU A 383 14.68 19.45 5.22
CA GLU A 383 15.24 19.19 6.55
C GLU A 383 15.62 17.71 6.73
N MET A 384 14.77 16.79 6.28
CA MET A 384 15.04 15.35 6.31
C MET A 384 16.26 14.98 5.46
N LEU A 385 16.40 15.55 4.26
CA LEU A 385 17.59 15.33 3.42
C LEU A 385 18.86 15.95 4.03
N ALA A 386 18.73 17.05 4.78
CA ALA A 386 19.84 17.69 5.49
C ALA A 386 20.25 16.94 6.78
N LYS A 387 19.37 16.11 7.34
CA LYS A 387 19.64 15.31 8.55
C LYS A 387 20.78 14.32 8.30
N ARG A 388 21.84 14.44 9.09
CA ARG A 388 23.05 13.62 8.92
C ARG A 388 22.89 12.21 9.50
N VAL A 389 23.22 11.20 8.70
CA VAL A 389 23.45 9.83 9.19
C VAL A 389 24.71 9.84 10.06
N LYS A 390 24.55 9.56 11.36
CA LYS A 390 25.66 9.45 12.28
C LYS A 390 26.27 8.04 12.15
N HIS A 391 27.46 7.94 11.58
CA HIS A 391 28.26 6.71 11.66
C HIS A 391 28.64 6.49 13.13
N ARG A 392 28.19 5.38 13.72
CA ARG A 392 28.66 4.92 15.03
C ARG A 392 29.86 4.01 14.86
#